data_AF-A0A956TGI1-F1
#
_entry.id   AF-A0A956TGI1-F1
#
_cell.length_a   1.000
_cell.length_b   1.000
_cell.length_c   1.000
_cell.angle_alpha   90.00
_cell.angle_beta   90.00
_cell.angle_gamma   90.00
#
_symmetry.space_group_name_H-M   'P 1'
#
loop_
_entity.id
_entity.type
_entity.pdbx_description
1 polymer ?
#
loop_
_entity_poly.entity_id
_entity_poly.type
_entity_poly.pdbx_seq_one_letter_code
_entity_poly.pdbx_strand_id
1 'polypeptide(L)' 'VAALTLVDMLKGVDKTLVIGPVRLLEKEGGRSGHFRAEP' A
#
# COMPACT_ATOMS: atom_id res chain seq x y z
N VAL A 1 -0.72 2.91 6.46
CA VAL A 1 -1.01 2.40 7.82
C VAL A 1 -1.86 1.13 7.82
N ALA A 2 -2.95 1.04 7.05
CA ALA A 2 -3.87 -0.12 7.07
C ALA A 2 -3.20 -1.51 6.96
N ALA A 3 -2.27 -1.69 6.02
CA ALA A 3 -1.56 -2.98 5.88
C ALA A 3 -0.74 -3.36 7.14
N LEU A 4 -0.17 -2.38 7.84
CA LEU A 4 0.55 -2.61 9.09
C LEU A 4 -0.41 -3.00 10.22
N THR A 5 -1.63 -2.47 10.22
CA THR A 5 -2.68 -2.87 11.18
C THR A 5 -3.04 -4.35 11.03
N LEU A 6 -3.09 -4.86 9.79
CA LEU A 6 -3.34 -6.30 9.57
C LEU A 6 -2.21 -7.17 10.12
N VAL A 7 -0.96 -6.75 9.94
CA VAL A 7 0.18 -7.44 10.56
C VAL A 7 0.04 -7.43 12.08
N ASP A 8 -0.35 -6.31 12.67
CA ASP A 8 -0.53 -6.20 14.13
C ASP A 8 -1.57 -7.19 14.68
N MET A 9 -2.67 -7.38 13.95
CA MET A 9 -3.75 -8.30 14.33
C MET A 9 -3.38 -9.79 14.12
N LEU A 10 -2.58 -10.09 13.09
CA LEU A 10 -2.30 -11.47 12.65
C LEU A 10 -0.93 -12.01 13.09
N LYS A 11 -0.01 -11.16 13.58
CA LYS A 11 1.34 -11.56 14.00
C LYS A 11 1.39 -12.61 15.10
N GLY A 12 0.30 -12.79 15.85
CA GLY A 12 0.18 -13.86 16.84
C GLY A 12 -0.06 -15.24 16.23
N VAL A 13 -0.63 -15.29 15.03
CA VAL A 13 -0.94 -16.52 14.28
C VAL A 13 0.23 -16.88 13.36
N ASP A 14 0.73 -15.89 12.62
CA ASP A 14 1.86 -16.06 11.70
C ASP A 14 2.78 -14.85 11.78
N LYS A 15 4.05 -15.09 12.12
CA LYS A 15 5.08 -14.04 12.23
C LYS A 15 5.81 -13.77 10.92
N THR A 16 5.54 -14.55 9.88
CA THR A 16 6.21 -14.48 8.58
C THR A 16 5.48 -13.61 7.56
N LEU A 17 4.36 -12.98 7.97
CA LEU A 17 3.57 -12.07 7.14
C LEU A 17 4.45 -11.02 6.46
N VAL A 18 4.31 -10.92 5.14
CA VAL A 18 4.98 -9.91 4.31
C VAL A 18 3.94 -8.98 3.72
N ILE A 19 4.10 -7.67 3.95
CA ILE A 19 3.36 -6.66 3.21
C ILE A 19 3.99 -6.56 1.82
N GLY A 20 3.17 -6.75 0.78
CA GLY A 20 3.61 -6.61 -0.60
C GLY A 20 4.06 -5.18 -0.97
N PRO A 21 4.40 -4.94 -2.25
CA PRO A 21 4.82 -3.61 -2.69
C PRO A 21 3.70 -2.59 -2.49
N VAL A 22 4.08 -1.40 -2.00
CA VAL A 22 3.19 -0.26 -1.86
C VAL A 22 3.53 0.75 -2.96
N ARG A 23 2.56 1.05 -3.82
CA ARG A 23 2.74 2.00 -4.93
C ARG A 23 1.55 2.95 -5.07
N LEU A 24 1.79 4.09 -5.69
CA LEU A 24 0.74 5.01 -6.13
C LEU A 24 0.13 4.49 -7.44
N LEU A 25 -1.20 4.36 -7.48
CA LEU A 25 -1.91 3.95 -8.69
C LEU A 25 -2.39 5.16 -9.49
N GLU A 26 -2.80 6.21 -8.78
CA GLU A 26 -3.40 7.38 -9.39
C GLU A 26 -3.15 8.61 -8.51
N LYS A 27 -2.97 9.75 -9.15
CA LYS A 27 -2.97 11.06 -8.51
C LYS A 27 -3.52 12.07 -9.51
N GLU A 28 -4.43 12.90 -9.06
CA GLU A 28 -4.94 14.04 -9.81
C GLU A 28 -4.61 15.35 -9.09
N GLY A 29 -4.29 16.39 -9.87
CA GLY A 29 -4.08 17.75 -9.37
C GLY A 29 -2.61 18.18 -9.17
N GLY A 30 -2.43 19.50 -9.07
CA GLY A 30 -1.14 20.17 -9.07
C GLY A 30 -0.57 20.41 -10.48
N ARG A 31 0.60 21.06 -10.57
CA ARG A 31 1.25 21.41 -11.84
C ARG A 31 1.52 20.18 -12.74
N SER A 32 1.72 19.01 -12.13
CA SER A 32 1.98 17.75 -12.82
C SER A 32 0.74 17.11 -13.45
N GLY A 33 -0.47 17.60 -13.17
CA GLY A 33 -1.71 17.05 -13.71
C GLY A 33 -2.01 15.63 -13.22
N HIS A 34 -2.68 14.86 -14.07
CA HIS A 34 -3.13 13.50 -13.77
C HIS A 34 -2.02 12.47 -14.05
N PHE A 35 -1.71 11.66 -13.04
CA PHE A 35 -0.84 10.49 -13.14
C PHE A 35 -1.67 9.22 -12.98
N ARG A 36 -1.42 8.22 -13.83
CA ARG A 36 -1.99 6.87 -13.71
C ARG A 36 -0.88 5.87 -13.98
N ALA A 37 -0.68 4.94 -13.06
CA ALA A 37 0.34 3.92 -13.22
C ALA A 37 -0.08 2.90 -14.29
N GLU A 38 0.89 2.48 -15.11
CA GLU A 38 0.69 1.37 -16.05
C GLU A 38 0.46 0.05 -15.27
N PRO A 39 -0.28 -0.90 -15.87
CA PRO A 39 -0.61 -2.19 -15.26
C PRO A 39 0.63 -2.93 -14.73
#